data_AF-A0A9E4FH24-F1
#
_entry.id   AF-A0A9E4FH24-F1
#
_cell.length_a   1.000
_cell.length_b   1.000
_cell.length_c   1.000
_cell.angle_alpha   90.00
_cell.angle_beta   90.00
_cell.angle_gamma   90.00
#
_symmetry.space_group_name_H-M   'P 1'
#
loop_
_entity.id
_entity.type
_entity.pdbx_description
1 polymer ?
#
loop_
_entity_poly.entity_id
_entity_poly.type
_entity_poly.pdbx_seq_one_letter_code
_entity_poly.pdbx_strand_id
1 'polypeptide(L)'
;WREDAVVRNAAHGLVQAGEATLPGLIDVLRAGTARGRKHAAFALGEIGAADARDVLIDALADEDVHVRIAASEALGIVEPSPATRDALLGALGDPASEVRFDAALSLARAAVCGTSELMVDTVGPLEDALFDTNRYVSAYAAETLERIGTPEAFEALVPFLRTARWCPHTDNRRPF
;
A
#
# COMPACT_ATOMS: atom_id res chain seq x y z
N TRP A 1 -1.35 -2.45 -27.54
CA TRP A 1 -1.63 -3.78 -26.93
C TRP A 1 -0.46 -4.75 -27.06
N ARG A 2 0.18 -4.93 -28.23
CA ARG A 2 1.31 -5.87 -28.37
C ARG A 2 2.53 -5.48 -27.54
N GLU A 3 2.91 -4.20 -27.55
CA GLU A 3 4.06 -3.71 -26.76
C GLU A 3 3.84 -3.85 -25.26
N ASP A 4 2.63 -3.57 -24.78
CA ASP A 4 2.23 -3.72 -23.37
C ASP A 4 2.33 -5.18 -22.91
N ALA A 5 1.81 -6.11 -23.73
CA ALA A 5 1.92 -7.53 -23.46
C ALA A 5 3.38 -8.01 -23.44
N VAL A 6 4.25 -7.46 -24.30
CA VAL A 6 5.68 -7.80 -24.33
C VAL A 6 6.38 -7.35 -23.05
N VAL A 7 6.17 -6.10 -22.61
CA VAL A 7 6.82 -5.58 -21.39
C VAL A 7 6.33 -6.33 -20.16
N ARG A 8 5.03 -6.61 -20.06
CA ARG A 8 4.47 -7.40 -18.96
C ARG A 8 5.03 -8.82 -18.92
N ASN A 9 5.06 -9.51 -20.07
CA ASN A 9 5.59 -10.87 -20.14
C ASN A 9 7.09 -10.92 -19.80
N ALA A 10 7.85 -9.90 -20.22
CA ALA A 10 9.25 -9.76 -19.84
C ALA A 10 9.41 -9.60 -18.33
N ALA A 11 8.59 -8.75 -17.69
CA ALA A 11 8.59 -8.59 -16.24
C ALA A 11 8.33 -9.91 -15.50
N HIS A 12 7.33 -10.70 -15.92
CA HIS A 12 7.10 -12.03 -15.34
C HIS A 12 8.29 -12.98 -15.54
N GLY A 13 8.94 -12.95 -16.71
CA GLY A 13 10.15 -13.72 -16.95
C GLY A 13 11.31 -13.31 -16.02
N LEU A 14 11.45 -12.02 -15.74
CA LEU A 14 12.47 -11.48 -14.83
C LEU A 14 12.20 -11.87 -13.38
N VAL A 15 10.94 -11.87 -12.94
CA VAL A 15 10.54 -12.40 -11.61
C VAL A 15 11.02 -13.84 -11.44
N GLN A 16 10.85 -14.69 -12.46
CA GLN A 16 11.33 -16.08 -12.41
C GLN A 16 12.86 -16.21 -12.41
N ALA A 17 13.57 -15.23 -12.96
CA ALA A 17 15.03 -15.17 -12.90
C ALA A 17 15.55 -14.65 -11.54
N GLY A 18 14.68 -14.08 -10.70
CA GLY A 18 14.97 -13.71 -9.31
C GLY A 18 15.94 -12.54 -9.17
N GLU A 19 16.71 -12.55 -8.08
CA GLU A 19 17.57 -11.43 -7.64
C GLU A 19 18.63 -10.99 -8.65
N ALA A 20 19.04 -11.87 -9.57
CA ALA A 20 19.99 -11.53 -10.64
C ALA A 20 19.50 -10.39 -11.55
N THR A 21 18.20 -10.12 -11.54
CA THR A 21 17.58 -9.08 -12.37
C THR A 21 17.46 -7.72 -11.68
N LEU A 22 17.77 -7.63 -10.38
CA LEU A 22 17.56 -6.42 -9.58
C LEU A 22 18.22 -5.17 -10.16
N PRO A 23 19.51 -5.17 -10.59
CA PRO A 23 20.13 -3.96 -11.11
C PRO A 23 19.38 -3.40 -12.33
N GLY A 24 19.01 -4.28 -13.26
CA GLY A 24 18.28 -3.87 -14.47
C GLY A 24 16.85 -3.40 -14.17
N LEU A 25 16.16 -4.05 -13.24
CA LEU A 25 14.82 -3.62 -12.82
C LEU A 25 14.86 -2.27 -12.09
N ILE A 26 15.85 -2.04 -11.23
CA ILE A 26 16.07 -0.75 -10.55
C ILE A 26 16.32 0.36 -11.58
N ASP A 27 17.16 0.11 -12.59
CA ASP A 27 17.44 1.07 -13.66
C ASP A 27 16.17 1.41 -14.46
N VAL A 28 15.37 0.40 -14.79
CA VAL A 28 14.08 0.60 -15.48
C VAL A 28 13.09 1.36 -14.62
N LEU A 29 13.03 1.10 -13.31
CA LEU A 29 12.16 1.83 -12.40
C LEU A 29 12.54 3.32 -12.31
N ARG A 30 13.84 3.64 -12.34
CA ARG A 30 14.32 5.04 -12.25
C ARG A 30 14.13 5.84 -13.53
N ALA A 31 14.42 5.25 -14.68
CA ALA A 31 14.57 6.00 -15.94
C ALA A 31 13.76 5.45 -17.11
N GLY A 32 12.96 4.41 -16.88
CA GLY A 32 12.13 3.80 -17.90
C GLY A 32 10.93 4.66 -18.31
N THR A 33 10.24 4.20 -19.36
CA THR A 33 8.90 4.70 -19.68
C THR A 33 7.93 4.39 -18.55
N ALA A 34 6.84 5.14 -18.39
CA ALA A 34 5.85 4.88 -17.33
C ALA A 34 5.39 3.40 -17.27
N ARG A 35 5.18 2.76 -18.43
CA ARG A 35 4.89 1.32 -18.51
C ARG A 35 6.03 0.46 -17.99
N GLY A 36 7.27 0.78 -18.39
CA GLY A 36 8.47 0.11 -17.91
C GLY A 36 8.63 0.24 -16.40
N ARG A 37 8.49 1.46 -15.86
CA ARG A 37 8.56 1.75 -14.43
C ARG A 37 7.54 0.96 -13.64
N LYS A 38 6.27 0.99 -14.06
CA LYS A 38 5.19 0.19 -13.45
C LYS A 38 5.53 -1.29 -13.38
N HIS A 39 5.95 -1.87 -14.51
CA HIS A 39 6.26 -3.30 -14.58
C HIS A 39 7.54 -3.67 -13.82
N ALA A 40 8.49 -2.75 -13.73
CA ALA A 40 9.67 -2.92 -12.89
C ALA A 40 9.29 -2.89 -11.40
N ALA A 41 8.48 -1.93 -10.95
CA ALA A 41 7.98 -1.88 -9.57
C ALA A 41 7.26 -3.19 -9.20
N PHE A 42 6.36 -3.65 -10.06
CA PHE A 42 5.67 -4.94 -9.88
C PHE A 42 6.66 -6.10 -9.75
N ALA A 43 7.62 -6.23 -10.68
CA ALA A 43 8.58 -7.32 -10.65
C ALA A 43 9.49 -7.28 -9.40
N LEU A 44 9.92 -6.09 -8.97
CA LEU A 44 10.72 -5.92 -7.76
C LEU A 44 9.94 -6.34 -6.50
N GLY A 45 8.65 -6.01 -6.43
CA GLY A 45 7.75 -6.46 -5.38
C GLY A 45 7.61 -7.98 -5.35
N GLU A 46 7.32 -8.61 -6.49
CA GLU A 46 7.15 -10.07 -6.60
C GLU A 46 8.43 -10.86 -6.26
N ILE A 47 9.60 -10.29 -6.54
CA ILE A 47 10.89 -10.88 -6.12
C ILE A 47 11.06 -10.78 -4.59
N GLY A 48 10.43 -9.78 -3.95
CA GLY A 48 10.52 -9.55 -2.50
C GLY A 48 11.87 -9.00 -2.04
N ALA A 49 12.64 -8.38 -2.95
CA ALA A 49 14.01 -7.97 -2.66
C ALA A 49 14.07 -6.72 -1.77
N ALA A 50 14.65 -6.88 -0.58
CA ALA A 50 14.93 -5.79 0.35
C ALA A 50 15.79 -4.66 -0.28
N ASP A 51 16.68 -5.00 -1.20
CA ASP A 51 17.58 -4.06 -1.90
C ASP A 51 16.83 -3.08 -2.82
N ALA A 52 15.56 -3.37 -3.14
CA ALA A 52 14.72 -2.52 -3.97
C ALA A 52 13.88 -1.51 -3.18
N ARG A 53 13.91 -1.55 -1.83
CA ARG A 53 13.05 -0.71 -0.97
C ARG A 53 13.15 0.77 -1.30
N ASP A 54 14.35 1.32 -1.34
CA ASP A 54 14.56 2.76 -1.51
C ASP A 54 14.00 3.25 -2.85
N VAL A 55 14.24 2.50 -3.93
CA VAL A 55 13.72 2.87 -5.25
C VAL A 55 12.20 2.70 -5.35
N LEU A 56 11.62 1.73 -4.63
CA LEU A 56 10.17 1.57 -4.55
C LEU A 56 9.52 2.70 -3.73
N ILE A 57 10.19 3.17 -2.66
CA ILE A 57 9.76 4.34 -1.89
C ILE A 57 9.78 5.59 -2.78
N ASP A 58 10.85 5.82 -3.54
CA ASP A 58 10.93 6.94 -4.49
C ASP A 58 9.79 6.89 -5.52
N ALA A 59 9.43 5.68 -5.98
CA ALA A 59 8.38 5.47 -6.97
C ALA A 59 6.96 5.78 -6.46
N LEU A 60 6.75 5.93 -5.15
CA LEU A 60 5.50 6.47 -4.60
C LEU A 60 5.27 7.94 -4.94
N ALA A 61 6.29 8.66 -5.41
CA ALA A 61 6.16 10.04 -5.88
C ALA A 61 6.11 10.15 -7.42
N ASP A 62 5.98 9.02 -8.13
CA ASP A 62 5.97 9.01 -9.60
C ASP A 62 4.79 9.81 -10.17
N GLU A 63 5.03 10.51 -11.28
CA GLU A 63 4.01 11.27 -12.01
C GLU A 63 2.85 10.38 -12.49
N ASP A 64 3.14 9.12 -12.85
CA ASP A 64 2.18 8.17 -13.36
C ASP A 64 1.54 7.39 -12.21
N VAL A 65 0.22 7.51 -12.10
CA VAL A 65 -0.56 6.85 -11.04
C VAL A 65 -0.40 5.33 -11.03
N HIS A 66 -0.21 4.69 -12.19
CA HIS A 66 -0.04 3.24 -12.25
C HIS A 66 1.32 2.80 -11.72
N VAL A 67 2.34 3.67 -11.79
CA VAL A 67 3.63 3.41 -11.15
C VAL A 67 3.49 3.52 -9.64
N ARG A 68 2.80 4.57 -9.14
CA ARG A 68 2.53 4.73 -7.70
C ARG A 68 1.74 3.57 -7.10
N ILE A 69 0.70 3.09 -7.81
CA ILE A 69 -0.08 1.89 -7.45
C ILE A 69 0.86 0.68 -7.31
N ALA A 70 1.64 0.38 -8.35
CA ALA A 70 2.55 -0.76 -8.35
C ALA A 70 3.65 -0.66 -7.28
N ALA A 71 4.14 0.55 -7.00
CA ALA A 71 5.10 0.80 -5.94
C ALA A 71 4.50 0.56 -4.55
N SER A 72 3.29 1.08 -4.31
CA SER A 72 2.54 0.88 -3.06
C SER A 72 2.27 -0.59 -2.79
N GLU A 73 1.80 -1.34 -3.80
CA GLU A 73 1.60 -2.78 -3.71
C GLU A 73 2.92 -3.54 -3.43
N ALA A 74 3.98 -3.23 -4.18
CA ALA A 74 5.28 -3.86 -4.03
C ALA A 74 5.88 -3.66 -2.63
N LEU A 75 5.71 -2.47 -2.04
CA LEU A 75 6.16 -2.16 -0.68
C LEU A 75 5.46 -2.99 0.40
N GLY A 76 4.25 -3.50 0.13
CA GLY A 76 3.54 -4.44 1.00
C GLY A 76 3.97 -5.91 0.85
N ILE A 77 4.83 -6.22 -0.13
CA ILE A 77 5.35 -7.57 -0.38
C ILE A 77 6.79 -7.70 0.12
N VAL A 78 7.61 -6.66 -0.09
CA VAL A 78 8.97 -6.62 0.47
C VAL A 78 8.94 -6.62 2.00
N GLU A 79 10.01 -7.11 2.62
CA GLU A 79 10.06 -7.19 4.07
C GLU A 79 9.84 -5.79 4.71
N PRO A 80 8.87 -5.66 5.65
CA PRO A 80 8.53 -4.40 6.29
C PRO A 80 9.70 -3.75 7.03
N SER A 81 9.74 -2.41 7.02
CA SER A 81 10.71 -1.60 7.75
C SER A 81 10.08 -0.27 8.19
N PRO A 82 10.67 0.47 9.13
CA PRO A 82 10.17 1.80 9.49
C PRO A 82 10.08 2.75 8.28
N ALA A 83 11.04 2.66 7.34
CA ALA A 83 11.05 3.45 6.12
C ALA A 83 9.89 3.10 5.18
N THR A 84 9.62 1.81 4.96
CA THR A 84 8.48 1.42 4.11
C THR A 84 7.15 1.74 4.79
N ARG A 85 7.05 1.60 6.11
CA ARG A 85 5.90 2.07 6.91
C ARG A 85 5.66 3.57 6.69
N ASP A 86 6.66 4.42 6.92
CA ASP A 86 6.51 5.87 6.77
C ASP A 86 6.08 6.29 5.36
N ALA A 87 6.68 5.65 4.36
CA ALA A 87 6.34 5.89 2.97
C ALA A 87 4.87 5.51 2.68
N LEU A 88 4.42 4.36 3.18
CA LEU A 88 3.03 3.91 3.03
C LEU A 88 2.03 4.79 3.82
N LEU A 89 2.40 5.29 5.01
CA LEU A 89 1.58 6.27 5.74
C LEU A 89 1.40 7.56 4.93
N GLY A 90 2.45 8.04 4.27
CA GLY A 90 2.35 9.17 3.33
C GLY A 90 1.44 8.87 2.14
N ALA A 91 1.49 7.65 1.61
CA ALA A 91 0.65 7.21 0.48
C ALA A 91 -0.85 7.09 0.82
N LEU A 92 -1.23 7.04 2.10
CA LEU A 92 -2.63 7.18 2.53
C LEU A 92 -3.21 8.56 2.19
N GLY A 93 -2.39 9.55 1.85
CA GLY A 93 -2.82 10.87 1.38
C GLY A 93 -2.86 11.04 -0.14
N ASP A 94 -2.60 10.00 -0.94
CA ASP A 94 -2.51 10.13 -2.40
C ASP A 94 -3.85 10.58 -3.02
N PRO A 95 -3.85 11.46 -4.04
CA PRO A 95 -5.07 11.85 -4.74
C PRO A 95 -5.82 10.67 -5.36
N ALA A 96 -5.13 9.62 -5.79
CA ALA A 96 -5.72 8.43 -6.37
C ALA A 96 -6.14 7.42 -5.29
N SER A 97 -7.41 7.02 -5.34
CA SER A 97 -8.00 6.12 -4.35
C SER A 97 -7.39 4.71 -4.34
N GLU A 98 -6.82 4.30 -5.46
CA GLU A 98 -6.15 3.03 -5.68
C GLU A 98 -4.78 2.99 -4.99
N VAL A 99 -4.04 4.09 -5.01
CA VAL A 99 -2.76 4.21 -4.27
C VAL A 99 -3.02 4.15 -2.77
N ARG A 100 -4.03 4.89 -2.28
CA ARG A 100 -4.46 4.84 -0.87
C ARG A 100 -4.92 3.45 -0.46
N PHE A 101 -5.63 2.76 -1.34
CA PHE A 101 -6.08 1.38 -1.13
C PHE A 101 -4.91 0.43 -0.95
N ASP A 102 -3.94 0.44 -1.87
CA ASP A 102 -2.76 -0.42 -1.79
C ASP A 102 -1.90 -0.07 -0.58
N ALA A 103 -1.85 1.22 -0.20
CA ALA A 103 -1.12 1.67 0.98
C ALA A 103 -1.74 1.09 2.25
N ALA A 104 -3.06 1.22 2.41
CA ALA A 104 -3.79 0.68 3.55
C ALA A 104 -3.71 -0.85 3.62
N LEU A 105 -3.84 -1.55 2.49
CA LEU A 105 -3.68 -3.00 2.41
C LEU A 105 -2.25 -3.43 2.82
N SER A 106 -1.23 -2.72 2.34
CA SER A 106 0.17 -3.00 2.63
C SER A 106 0.51 -2.79 4.11
N LEU A 107 -0.02 -1.72 4.72
CA LEU A 107 0.08 -1.49 6.17
C LEU A 107 -0.63 -2.60 6.96
N ALA A 108 -1.84 -3.01 6.53
CA ALA A 108 -2.54 -4.11 7.17
C ALA A 108 -1.72 -5.40 7.16
N ARG A 109 -1.12 -5.75 6.01
CA ARG A 109 -0.21 -6.91 5.88
C ARG A 109 0.98 -6.81 6.83
N ALA A 110 1.60 -5.64 6.93
CA ALA A 110 2.73 -5.41 7.83
C ALA A 110 2.35 -5.53 9.32
N ALA A 111 1.12 -5.15 9.69
CA ALA A 111 0.64 -5.22 11.07
C ALA A 111 0.42 -6.66 11.61
N VAL A 112 0.54 -7.70 10.76
CA VAL A 112 0.50 -9.11 11.21
C VAL A 112 1.75 -9.50 12.02
N CYS A 113 2.86 -8.74 11.88
CA CYS A 113 4.02 -8.86 12.75
C CYS A 113 3.81 -8.02 14.03
N GLY A 114 3.07 -8.61 14.98
CA GLY A 114 2.54 -7.94 16.19
C GLY A 114 3.52 -7.08 16.98
N THR A 115 2.98 -6.01 17.60
CA THR A 115 3.60 -4.99 18.47
C THR A 115 5.11 -4.85 18.31
N SER A 116 5.52 -4.57 17.09
CA SER A 116 6.88 -4.22 16.72
C SER A 116 6.99 -2.70 16.63
N GLU A 117 8.18 -2.16 16.87
CA GLU A 117 8.60 -0.78 16.59
C GLU A 117 8.08 -0.25 15.24
N LEU A 118 7.80 -1.17 14.30
CA LEU A 118 7.17 -0.94 13.00
C LEU A 118 5.76 -0.32 13.02
N MET A 119 5.01 -0.35 14.13
CA MET A 119 3.65 0.23 14.18
C MET A 119 3.55 1.43 15.13
N VAL A 120 4.69 1.98 15.56
CA VAL A 120 4.74 3.25 16.28
C VAL A 120 4.20 4.36 15.38
N ASP A 121 3.50 5.35 15.96
CA ASP A 121 2.95 6.53 15.27
C ASP A 121 2.04 6.26 14.05
N THR A 122 1.53 5.04 13.87
CA THR A 122 0.61 4.71 12.76
C THR A 122 -0.85 5.01 13.10
N VAL A 123 -1.21 5.05 14.38
CA VAL A 123 -2.62 5.16 14.83
C VAL A 123 -3.30 6.42 14.29
N GLY A 124 -2.66 7.59 14.38
CA GLY A 124 -3.24 8.85 13.90
C GLY A 124 -3.55 8.86 12.40
N PRO A 125 -2.57 8.59 11.52
CA PRO A 125 -2.85 8.49 10.08
C PRO A 125 -3.88 7.42 9.71
N LEU A 126 -3.92 6.30 10.43
CA LEU A 126 -4.92 5.26 10.21
C LEU A 126 -6.32 5.70 10.69
N GLU A 127 -6.41 6.47 11.78
CA GLU A 127 -7.67 7.07 12.24
C GLU A 127 -8.26 8.01 11.18
N ASP A 128 -7.43 8.84 10.54
CA ASP A 128 -7.86 9.67 9.41
C ASP A 128 -8.36 8.79 8.23
N ALA A 129 -7.62 7.72 7.92
CA ALA A 129 -7.97 6.79 6.84
C ALA A 129 -9.25 5.98 7.09
N LEU A 130 -9.73 5.85 8.33
CA LEU A 130 -11.04 5.25 8.62
C LEU A 130 -12.17 5.97 7.88
N PHE A 131 -12.04 7.27 7.66
CA PHE A 131 -13.06 8.11 7.04
C PHE A 131 -12.80 8.40 5.56
N ASP A 132 -11.94 7.60 4.91
CA ASP A 132 -11.70 7.72 3.48
C ASP A 132 -12.99 7.53 2.65
N THR A 133 -13.08 8.26 1.55
CA THR A 133 -14.15 8.11 0.55
C THR A 133 -14.22 6.72 -0.10
N ASN A 134 -13.09 6.01 -0.17
CA ASN A 134 -12.99 4.65 -0.66
C ASN A 134 -13.17 3.67 0.51
N ARG A 135 -14.31 2.98 0.54
CA ARG A 135 -14.67 2.01 1.58
C ARG A 135 -13.64 0.92 1.85
N TYR A 136 -12.79 0.59 0.87
CA TYR A 136 -11.76 -0.42 1.06
C TYR A 136 -10.55 0.13 1.83
N VAL A 137 -10.23 1.42 1.66
CA VAL A 137 -9.24 2.12 2.49
C VAL A 137 -9.71 2.11 3.94
N SER A 138 -10.96 2.50 4.20
CA SER A 138 -11.56 2.46 5.53
C SER A 138 -11.51 1.06 6.15
N ALA A 139 -11.80 0.03 5.36
CA ALA A 139 -11.79 -1.36 5.84
C ALA A 139 -10.39 -1.82 6.25
N TYR A 140 -9.36 -1.55 5.43
CA TYR A 140 -7.98 -1.91 5.76
C TYR A 140 -7.38 -1.05 6.87
N ALA A 141 -7.75 0.23 6.97
CA ALA A 141 -7.39 1.06 8.11
C ALA A 141 -7.95 0.46 9.41
N ALA A 142 -9.21 0.03 9.40
CA ALA A 142 -9.84 -0.62 10.54
C ALA A 142 -9.18 -1.97 10.90
N GLU A 143 -8.87 -2.80 9.90
CA GLU A 143 -8.14 -4.06 10.07
C GLU A 143 -6.73 -3.83 10.62
N THR A 144 -6.04 -2.79 10.16
CA THR A 144 -4.70 -2.44 10.66
C THR A 144 -4.74 -2.03 12.13
N LEU A 145 -5.66 -1.15 12.51
CA LEU A 145 -5.85 -0.73 13.91
C LEU A 145 -6.24 -1.91 14.82
N GLU A 146 -7.07 -2.83 14.32
CA GLU A 146 -7.44 -4.04 15.06
C GLU A 146 -6.22 -4.93 15.31
N ARG A 147 -5.37 -5.12 14.29
CA ARG A 147 -4.11 -5.87 14.40
C ARG A 147 -3.09 -5.21 15.32
N ILE A 148 -3.02 -3.88 15.33
CA ILE A 148 -2.16 -3.13 16.26
C ILE A 148 -2.57 -3.42 17.72
N GLY A 149 -3.87 -3.44 18.00
CA GLY A 149 -4.42 -3.94 19.26
C GLY A 149 -4.05 -3.13 20.51
N THR A 150 -3.51 -1.92 20.35
CA THR A 150 -3.22 -1.02 21.48
C THR A 150 -4.49 -0.34 21.97
N PRO A 151 -4.55 0.11 23.24
CA PRO A 151 -5.67 0.91 23.74
C PRO A 151 -5.99 2.12 22.85
N GLU A 152 -4.95 2.82 22.39
CA GLU A 152 -5.07 3.97 21.49
C GLU A 152 -5.70 3.59 20.15
N ALA A 153 -5.30 2.45 19.56
CA ALA A 153 -5.90 1.96 18.31
C ALA A 153 -7.38 1.58 18.48
N PHE A 154 -7.75 0.99 19.63
CA PHE A 154 -9.16 0.70 19.92
C PHE A 154 -9.97 1.97 20.19
N GLU A 155 -9.39 2.99 20.85
CA GLU A 155 -10.03 4.30 21.05
C GLU A 155 -10.35 4.98 19.71
N ALA A 156 -9.44 4.89 18.73
CA ALA A 156 -9.68 5.37 17.36
C ALA A 156 -10.77 4.56 16.62
N LEU A 157 -10.81 3.23 16.79
CA LEU A 157 -11.78 2.35 16.12
C LEU A 157 -13.22 2.51 16.62
N VAL A 158 -13.42 2.72 17.91
CA VAL A 158 -14.76 2.68 18.54
C VAL A 158 -15.74 3.69 17.95
N PRO A 159 -15.40 4.98 17.75
CA PRO A 159 -16.27 5.94 17.09
C PRO A 159 -16.67 5.49 15.68
N PHE A 160 -15.67 5.09 14.87
CA PHE A 160 -15.90 4.63 13.51
C PHE A 160 -16.84 3.42 13.45
N LEU A 161 -16.61 2.37 14.26
CA LEU A 161 -17.46 1.17 14.25
C LEU A 161 -18.89 1.45 14.74
N ARG A 162 -19.06 2.38 15.69
CA ARG A 162 -20.38 2.81 16.16
C ARG A 162 -21.16 3.52 15.06
N THR A 163 -20.51 4.33 14.24
CA THR A 163 -21.14 5.04 13.12
C THR A 163 -21.28 4.18 11.87
N ALA A 164 -20.31 3.34 11.56
CA ALA A 164 -20.27 2.50 10.35
C ALA A 164 -21.33 1.39 10.35
N ARG A 165 -21.85 1.01 11.53
CA ARG A 165 -23.04 0.14 11.63
C ARG A 165 -24.30 0.76 10.99
N TRP A 166 -24.30 2.07 10.77
CA TRP A 166 -25.42 2.81 10.25
C TRP A 166 -25.01 3.42 8.91
N CYS A 167 -25.64 2.97 7.83
CA CYS A 167 -25.56 3.70 6.56
C CYS A 167 -26.08 5.13 6.81
N PRO A 168 -25.62 6.19 6.12
CA PRO A 168 -26.24 7.53 6.26
C PRO A 168 -27.76 7.54 6.01
N HIS A 169 -28.25 6.52 5.30
CA HIS A 169 -29.67 6.28 5.05
C HIS A 169 -30.36 5.40 6.09
N THR A 170 -29.59 4.61 6.85
CA THR A 170 -30.11 3.63 7.80
C THR A 170 -29.65 4.01 9.19
N ASP A 171 -30.43 4.85 9.89
CA ASP A 171 -30.20 5.27 11.27
C ASP A 171 -31.40 4.88 12.15
N ASN A 172 -31.32 5.13 13.47
CA ASN A 172 -32.43 4.85 14.41
C ASN A 172 -33.75 5.59 14.10
N ARG A 173 -33.73 6.56 13.17
CA ARG A 173 -34.90 7.32 12.71
C ARG A 173 -35.39 6.85 11.34
N ARG A 174 -34.56 6.12 10.57
CA ARG A 174 -34.88 5.56 9.25
C ARG A 174 -34.30 4.14 9.18
N PRO A 175 -35.02 3.12 9.68
CA PRO A 175 -34.52 1.76 9.66
C PRO A 175 -34.48 1.11 8.26
N PHE A 176 -35.00 1.78 7.22
CA PHE A 176 -35.04 1.34 5.82
C PHE A 176 -34.87 2.53 4.87
#